data_AF-A0A496WI40-F1
#
_entry.id   AF-A0A496WI40-F1
#
_cell.length_a   1.000
_cell.length_b   1.000
_cell.length_c   1.000
_cell.angle_alpha   90.00
_cell.angle_beta   90.00
_cell.angle_gamma   90.00
#
_symmetry.space_group_name_H-M   'P 1'
#
loop_
_entity.id
_entity.type
_entity.pdbx_description
1 polymer ?
#
loop_
_entity_poly.entity_id
_entity_poly.type
_entity_poly.pdbx_seq_one_letter_code
_entity_poly.pdbx_strand_id
1 'polypeptide(L)' 'MIDKSSKDKVFSKPLRHVKAFEFDENVARVFRDMISRSVPGYELLLHTIGLYANIFAQPHSNIYDL' A
#
# COMPACT_ATOMS: atom_id res chain seq x y z
N MET A 1 14.76 -6.18 13.88
CA MET A 1 15.73 -5.51 12.98
C MET A 1 14.94 -5.01 11.78
N ILE A 2 14.85 -3.70 11.58
CA ILE A 2 14.18 -3.16 10.38
C ILE A 2 15.16 -3.30 9.22
N ASP A 3 14.83 -4.14 8.26
CA ASP A 3 15.60 -4.29 7.02
C ASP A 3 15.72 -2.92 6.33
N LYS A 4 16.95 -2.48 6.05
CA LYS A 4 17.25 -1.20 5.38
C LYS A 4 16.68 -1.15 3.95
N SER A 5 16.29 -2.30 3.38
CA SER A 5 15.68 -2.40 2.05
C SER A 5 14.20 -1.96 1.97
N SER A 6 13.55 -1.62 3.09
CA SER A 6 12.10 -1.32 3.10
C SER A 6 11.74 0.17 2.98
N LYS A 7 12.70 1.09 3.20
CA LYS A 7 12.42 2.53 3.19
C LYS A 7 12.30 3.07 1.76
N ASP A 8 11.18 3.67 1.44
CA ASP A 8 10.88 4.23 0.13
C ASP A 8 11.72 5.47 -0.16
N LYS A 9 12.44 5.40 -1.29
CA LYS A 9 13.19 6.50 -1.90
C LYS A 9 13.00 6.57 -3.42
N VAL A 10 12.05 5.83 -4.00
CA VAL A 10 11.90 5.61 -5.45
C VAL A 10 11.80 6.94 -6.20
N PHE A 11 11.07 7.90 -5.64
CA PHE A 11 10.88 9.23 -6.23
C PHE A 11 11.48 10.37 -5.38
N SER A 12 12.53 10.08 -4.60
CA SER A 12 13.14 11.04 -3.68
C SER A 12 14.05 12.10 -4.34
N LYS A 13 14.32 11.99 -5.64
CA LYS A 13 15.17 12.90 -6.40
C LYS A 13 14.40 13.49 -7.59
N PRO A 14 14.71 14.73 -8.00
CA PRO A 14 14.12 15.32 -9.21
C PRO A 14 14.39 14.45 -10.44
N LEU A 15 13.34 14.18 -11.21
CA LEU A 15 13.44 13.47 -12.48
C LEU A 15 13.61 14.50 -13.61
N ARG A 16 14.59 14.30 -14.50
CA ARG A 16 14.77 15.16 -15.69
C ARG A 16 13.59 15.03 -16.66
N HIS A 17 12.98 13.86 -16.72
CA HIS A 17 11.77 13.58 -17.49
C HIS A 17 10.84 12.72 -16.63
N VAL A 18 9.59 13.14 -16.50
CA VAL A 18 8.55 12.37 -15.81
C VAL A 18 7.97 11.37 -16.80
N LYS A 19 8.25 10.07 -16.57
CA LYS A 19 7.67 8.98 -17.32
C LYS A 19 6.29 8.62 -16.76
N ALA A 20 5.51 7.83 -17.50
CA ALA A 20 4.31 7.22 -16.95
C ALA A 20 4.66 6.39 -15.71
N PHE A 21 3.79 6.41 -14.71
CA PHE A 21 3.97 5.57 -13.53
C PHE A 21 3.82 4.11 -13.92
N GLU A 22 4.74 3.29 -13.43
CA GLU A 22 4.71 1.84 -13.57
C GLU A 22 4.82 1.22 -12.19
N PHE A 23 3.96 0.24 -11.91
CA PHE A 23 4.04 -0.55 -10.69
C PHE A 23 5.09 -1.65 -10.87
N ASP A 24 6.36 -1.27 -10.81
CA ASP A 24 7.50 -2.16 -11.03
C ASP A 24 8.01 -2.82 -9.73
N GLU A 25 9.05 -3.64 -9.84
CA GLU A 25 9.67 -4.31 -8.70
C GLU A 25 10.25 -3.32 -7.65
N ASN A 26 10.68 -2.13 -8.08
CA ASN A 26 11.20 -1.12 -7.17
C ASN A 26 10.08 -0.53 -6.31
N VAL A 27 8.93 -0.23 -6.92
CA VAL A 27 7.73 0.23 -6.21
C VAL A 27 7.21 -0.87 -5.28
N ALA A 28 7.07 -2.11 -5.78
CA ALA A 28 6.55 -3.23 -5.00
C ALA A 28 7.38 -3.50 -3.73
N ARG A 29 8.72 -3.44 -3.84
CA ARG A 29 9.64 -3.69 -2.72
C ARG A 29 9.49 -2.72 -1.55
N VAL A 30 9.08 -1.47 -1.83
CA VAL A 30 8.93 -0.43 -0.79
C VAL A 30 7.47 0.00 -0.59
N PHE A 31 6.50 -0.69 -1.21
CA PHE A 31 5.11 -0.26 -1.28
C PHE A 31 4.50 0.04 0.11
N ARG A 32 4.82 -0.79 1.11
CA ARG A 32 4.35 -0.59 2.50
C ARG A 32 4.83 0.74 3.10
N ASP A 33 6.12 1.06 2.97
CA ASP A 33 6.66 2.33 3.46
C ASP A 33 6.15 3.51 2.61
N MET A 34 6.08 3.33 1.28
CA MET A 34 5.55 4.31 0.35
C MET A 34 4.13 4.74 0.74
N ILE A 35 3.21 3.79 0.92
CA ILE A 35 1.81 4.08 1.24
C ILE A 35 1.67 4.63 2.66
N SER A 36 2.29 4.00 3.67
CA SER A 36 2.14 4.44 5.07
C SER A 36 2.58 5.89 5.31
N ARG A 37 3.56 6.40 4.56
CA ARG A 37 4.05 7.78 4.68
C ARG A 37 3.35 8.79 3.75
N SER A 38 2.62 8.33 2.73
CA SER A 38 2.03 9.20 1.69
C SER A 38 0.50 9.21 1.68
N VAL A 39 -0.15 8.22 2.29
CA VAL A 39 -1.61 8.12 2.40
C VAL A 39 -2.01 8.25 3.88
N PRO A 40 -2.44 9.44 4.33
CA PRO A 40 -2.91 9.65 5.69
C PRO A 40 -4.08 8.71 6.02
N GLY A 41 -4.00 8.01 7.15
CA GLY A 41 -5.06 7.13 7.62
C GLY A 41 -5.12 5.75 6.95
N TYR A 42 -4.14 5.36 6.14
CA TYR A 42 -4.11 4.04 5.50
C TYR A 42 -4.24 2.87 6.49
N GLU A 43 -3.51 2.91 7.61
CA GLU A 43 -3.60 1.90 8.66
C GLU A 43 -5.00 1.85 9.29
N LEU A 44 -5.62 3.01 9.50
CA LEU A 44 -7.00 3.09 10.00
C LEU A 44 -7.97 2.46 9.00
N LEU A 45 -7.80 2.76 7.71
CA LEU A 45 -8.61 2.19 6.64
C LEU A 45 -8.52 0.65 6.64
N LEU A 46 -7.33 0.08 6.74
CA LEU A 46 -7.14 -1.38 6.80
C LEU A 46 -7.86 -2.01 8.00
N HIS A 47 -7.75 -1.40 9.19
CA HIS A 47 -8.49 -1.86 10.37
C HIS A 47 -10.00 -1.77 10.18
N THR A 48 -10.48 -0.68 9.60
CA THR A 48 -11.89 -0.47 9.32
C THR A 48 -12.42 -1.49 8.32
N ILE A 49 -11.68 -1.82 7.25
CA ILE A 49 -12.03 -2.90 6.32
C ILE A 49 -12.20 -4.22 7.06
N GLY A 50 -11.26 -4.58 7.95
CA GLY A 50 -11.35 -5.79 8.76
C GLY A 50 -12.58 -5.81 9.67
N LEU A 51 -12.92 -4.69 10.31
CA LEU A 51 -14.13 -4.55 11.13
C LEU A 51 -15.39 -4.75 10.29
N TYR A 52 -15.47 -4.12 9.12
CA TYR A 52 -16.60 -4.29 8.19
C TYR A 52 -16.69 -5.72 7.68
N ALA A 53 -15.59 -6.35 7.29
CA ALA A 53 -15.58 -7.74 6.86
C ALA A 53 -16.15 -8.66 7.95
N ASN A 54 -15.80 -8.44 9.22
CA ASN A 54 -16.31 -9.23 10.33
C ASN A 54 -17.81 -9.03 10.61
N ILE A 55 -18.36 -7.85 10.32
CA ILE A 55 -19.79 -7.54 10.52
C ILE A 55 -20.63 -8.07 9.34
N PHE A 56 -20.12 -7.94 8.11
CA PHE A 56 -20.92 -8.11 6.91
C PHE A 56 -20.68 -9.42 6.17
N ALA A 57 -19.52 -10.08 6.32
CA ALA A 57 -19.29 -11.38 5.71
C ALA A 57 -20.29 -12.42 6.24
N GLN A 58 -20.95 -13.14 5.33
CA GLN A 58 -21.94 -14.16 5.65
C GLN A 58 -21.43 -15.56 5.28
N PRO A 59 -21.95 -16.63 5.91
CA PRO A 59 -21.73 -17.99 5.42
C PRO A 59 -22.06 -18.08 3.92
N HIS A 60 -21.20 -18.75 3.17
CA HIS A 60 -21.36 -18.94 1.71
C HIS A 60 -21.35 -17.65 0.87
N SER A 61 -20.87 -16.53 1.41
CA SER A 61 -20.58 -15.32 0.64
C SER A 61 -19.15 -15.31 0.10
N ASN A 62 -18.90 -14.47 -0.91
CA ASN A 62 -17.57 -14.24 -1.47
C ASN A 62 -17.10 -12.82 -1.08
N ILE A 63 -15.81 -12.68 -0.80
CA ILE A 63 -15.15 -11.38 -0.60
C ILE A 63 -14.16 -11.19 -1.75
N TYR A 64 -14.16 -10.00 -2.35
CA TYR A 64 -13.26 -9.65 -3.44
C TYR A 64 -12.47 -8.40 -3.06
N ASP A 65 -11.15 -8.50 -3.12
CA ASP A 65 -10.20 -7.38 -3.08
C ASP A 65 -9.82 -7.08 -4.54
N LEU A 66 -10.18 -5.90 -5.04
CA LEU A 66 -10.18 -5.56 -6.47
C LEU A 66 -8.89 -4.87 -6.90
#